data_AF-V6IFW1-F1
#
_entry.id   AF-V6IFW1-F1
#
_cell.length_a   1.000
_cell.length_b   1.000
_cell.length_c   1.000
_cell.angle_alpha   90.00
_cell.angle_beta   90.00
_cell.angle_gamma   90.00
#
_symmetry.space_group_name_H-M   'P 1'
#
loop_
_entity.id
_entity.type
_entity.pdbx_description
1 polymer ?
#
loop_
_entity_poly.entity_id
_entity_poly.type
_entity_poly.pdbx_seq_one_letter_code
_entity_poly.pdbx_strand_id
1 'polypeptide(L)'
;MLTRMLFGSYRWILWNLFLLSTGTIFAGPATDADHSHLTKRFYAHSLKVVVESEKVSKSRDRIQNLVHNYRGFISKSTNSNLKFKVPFASQDHFLIELRNLELVEKSDETIHDITDPYEEYTKRLEIDHEFLVKYKKLFEEDKIPKRDRRHLLVKQHKVSLDIEKVERKKKDLLLRTKFSDFTVFFVPIKHLGH
;
A
#
# COMPACT_ATOMS: atom_id res chain seq x y z
N MET A 1 54.26 60.71 -40.94
CA MET A 1 53.61 60.62 -42.26
C MET A 1 52.14 60.28 -42.01
N LEU A 2 51.26 61.06 -42.64
CA LEU A 2 49.79 60.99 -42.75
C LEU A 2 49.12 59.64 -42.35
N THR A 3 48.19 59.63 -41.37
CA THR A 3 46.73 59.86 -41.43
C THR A 3 45.87 58.62 -41.62
N ARG A 4 44.66 58.73 -41.04
CA ARG A 4 43.39 58.05 -41.33
C ARG A 4 43.16 56.73 -40.60
N MET A 5 41.96 56.43 -40.09
CA MET A 5 40.68 57.12 -39.88
C MET A 5 39.76 56.04 -39.25
N LEU A 6 38.56 56.46 -38.83
CA LEU A 6 37.35 55.65 -38.63
C LEU A 6 37.12 55.16 -37.20
N PHE A 7 36.40 55.94 -36.38
CA PHE A 7 34.91 55.94 -36.31
C PHE A 7 34.32 54.52 -36.29
N GLY A 8 34.00 54.02 -35.10
CA GLY A 8 33.29 52.75 -34.96
C GLY A 8 32.93 52.36 -33.53
N SER A 9 32.82 53.32 -32.59
CA SER A 9 32.74 53.03 -31.14
C SER A 9 31.42 53.44 -30.49
N TYR A 10 30.28 53.39 -31.19
CA TYR A 10 28.97 53.73 -30.59
C TYR A 10 27.76 52.90 -31.04
N ARG A 11 27.94 51.84 -31.84
CA ARG A 11 26.83 50.91 -32.21
C ARG A 11 26.84 49.55 -31.49
N TRP A 12 27.89 49.23 -30.74
CA TRP A 12 28.00 47.94 -30.06
C TRP A 12 27.57 47.97 -28.57
N ILE A 13 27.64 49.16 -27.95
CA ILE A 13 27.29 49.35 -26.54
C ILE A 13 25.77 49.51 -26.34
N LEU A 14 25.05 50.04 -27.34
CA LEU A 14 23.58 50.18 -27.30
C LEU A 14 22.82 48.86 -27.57
N TRP A 15 23.46 47.85 -28.18
CA TRP A 15 22.83 46.54 -28.39
C TRP A 15 22.88 45.67 -27.13
N ASN A 16 23.90 45.82 -26.28
CA ASN A 16 24.04 45.04 -25.05
C ASN A 16 23.23 45.57 -23.86
N LEU A 17 22.66 46.79 -23.95
CA LEU A 17 21.84 47.38 -22.90
C LEU A 17 20.33 47.15 -23.07
N PHE A 18 19.88 46.63 -24.21
CA PHE A 18 18.46 46.34 -24.47
C PHE A 18 18.08 44.86 -24.23
N LEU A 19 19.03 44.01 -23.84
CA LEU A 19 18.79 42.61 -23.44
C LEU A 19 18.66 42.42 -21.91
N LEU A 20 18.62 43.52 -21.15
CA LEU A 20 18.64 43.50 -19.67
C LEU A 20 17.31 43.90 -19.00
N SER A 21 16.18 43.99 -19.71
CA SER A 21 14.94 44.45 -19.07
C SER A 21 13.64 43.87 -19.64
N THR A 22 13.50 42.54 -19.68
CA THR A 22 12.18 41.88 -19.60
C THR A 22 12.32 40.52 -18.93
N GLY A 23 12.80 40.52 -17.69
CA GLY A 23 12.58 39.41 -16.76
C GLY A 23 11.50 39.85 -15.78
N THR A 24 10.23 39.64 -16.13
CA THR A 24 9.15 39.68 -15.14
C THR A 24 9.53 38.71 -14.02
N ILE A 25 9.70 39.23 -12.80
CA ILE A 25 9.75 38.44 -11.59
C ILE A 25 8.35 37.86 -11.42
N PHE A 26 8.11 36.71 -12.05
CA PHE A 26 6.99 35.86 -11.71
C PHE A 26 7.46 35.05 -10.51
N ALA A 27 7.05 35.47 -9.32
CA ALA A 27 7.02 34.59 -8.16
C ALA A 27 5.96 33.52 -8.47
N GLY A 28 6.34 32.51 -9.24
CA GLY A 28 5.61 31.26 -9.28
C GLY A 28 5.53 30.72 -7.85
N PRO A 29 4.43 30.03 -7.46
CA PRO A 29 4.40 29.38 -6.17
C PRO A 29 5.65 28.50 -6.07
N ALA A 30 6.33 28.52 -4.93
CA ALA A 30 7.45 27.64 -4.67
C ALA A 30 6.96 26.19 -4.78
N THR A 31 6.99 25.64 -5.99
CA THR A 31 6.91 24.21 -6.26
C THR A 31 8.33 23.67 -6.20
N ASP A 32 9.00 23.91 -5.08
CA ASP A 32 9.89 22.91 -4.47
C ASP A 32 9.00 22.04 -3.56
N ALA A 33 7.93 21.51 -4.16
CA ALA A 33 7.40 20.25 -3.68
C ALA A 33 8.43 19.23 -4.14
N ASP A 34 9.24 18.80 -3.18
CA ASP A 34 10.18 17.70 -3.23
C ASP A 34 9.47 16.45 -3.81
N HIS A 35 9.37 16.37 -5.14
CA HIS A 35 8.76 15.26 -5.86
C HIS A 35 9.69 14.03 -5.90
N SER A 36 10.77 14.04 -5.11
CA SER A 36 11.82 13.02 -5.08
C SER A 36 11.46 11.76 -4.26
N HIS A 37 10.27 11.69 -3.67
CA HIS A 37 9.77 10.46 -3.05
C HIS A 37 8.23 10.42 -3.09
N LEU A 38 7.63 10.17 -4.27
CA LEU A 38 6.28 9.60 -4.30
C LEU A 38 6.37 8.16 -3.80
N THR A 39 6.57 8.03 -2.49
CA THR A 39 6.61 6.76 -1.79
C THR A 39 5.28 6.06 -2.07
N LYS A 40 5.35 4.88 -2.70
CA LYS A 40 4.16 4.11 -3.06
C LYS A 40 3.39 3.80 -1.78
N ARG A 41 2.24 4.46 -1.59
CA ARG A 41 1.40 4.25 -0.42
C ARG A 41 0.59 2.97 -0.57
N PHE A 42 0.45 2.25 0.53
CA PHE A 42 -0.29 1.00 0.60
C PHE A 42 -1.48 1.17 1.54
N TYR A 43 -2.68 0.95 1.01
CA TYR A 43 -3.93 1.06 1.75
C TYR A 43 -4.61 -0.29 1.85
N ALA A 44 -5.13 -0.60 3.04
CA ALA A 44 -5.96 -1.76 3.30
C ALA A 44 -7.40 -1.31 3.57
N HIS A 45 -8.35 -1.92 2.88
CA HIS A 45 -9.78 -1.57 2.98
C HIS A 45 -10.52 -2.64 3.78
N SER A 46 -11.29 -2.20 4.77
CA SER A 46 -12.18 -3.05 5.54
C SER A 46 -13.56 -2.42 5.61
N LEU A 47 -14.59 -3.21 5.33
CA LEU A 47 -15.97 -2.78 5.29
C LEU A 47 -16.81 -3.61 6.25
N LYS A 48 -17.61 -2.92 7.04
CA LYS A 48 -18.61 -3.52 7.91
C LYS A 48 -19.99 -3.14 7.40
N VAL A 49 -20.77 -4.14 7.03
CA VAL A 49 -22.10 -3.96 6.43
C VAL A 49 -23.13 -4.63 7.33
N VAL A 50 -24.22 -3.93 7.63
CA VAL A 50 -25.38 -4.48 8.33
C VAL A 50 -26.47 -4.71 7.30
N VAL A 51 -26.90 -5.96 7.19
CA VAL A 51 -27.94 -6.40 6.25
C VAL A 51 -29.15 -6.83 7.05
N GLU A 52 -30.28 -6.19 6.79
CA GLU A 52 -31.58 -6.62 7.26
C GLU A 52 -32.15 -7.67 6.32
N SER A 53 -32.63 -8.78 6.88
CA SER A 53 -33.16 -9.88 6.07
C SER A 53 -34.30 -10.61 6.77
N GLU A 54 -35.40 -10.83 6.07
CA GLU A 54 -36.53 -11.67 6.53
C GLU A 54 -36.09 -13.12 6.78
N LYS A 55 -35.24 -13.66 5.89
CA LYS A 55 -34.72 -15.03 5.99
C LYS A 55 -33.22 -15.06 5.78
N VAL A 56 -32.48 -15.01 6.90
CA VAL A 56 -31.02 -14.92 6.95
C VAL A 56 -30.33 -15.98 6.09
N SER A 57 -30.83 -17.22 6.04
CA SER A 57 -30.24 -18.26 5.21
C SER A 57 -30.28 -17.92 3.72
N LYS A 58 -31.39 -17.40 3.21
CA LYS A 58 -31.51 -17.00 1.79
C LYS A 58 -30.61 -15.82 1.46
N SER A 59 -30.62 -14.78 2.31
CA SER A 59 -29.76 -13.60 2.15
C SER A 59 -28.28 -14.01 2.12
N ARG A 60 -27.87 -14.85 3.07
CA ARG A 60 -26.51 -15.39 3.13
C ARG A 60 -26.14 -16.15 1.85
N ASP A 61 -26.99 -17.04 1.35
CA ASP A 61 -26.69 -17.82 0.15
C ASP A 61 -26.57 -16.91 -1.10
N ARG A 62 -27.39 -15.86 -1.20
CA ARG A 62 -27.28 -14.83 -2.26
C ARG A 62 -25.97 -14.06 -2.17
N ILE A 63 -25.59 -13.60 -0.98
CA ILE A 63 -24.33 -12.87 -0.77
C ILE A 63 -23.13 -13.78 -1.07
N GLN A 64 -23.19 -15.07 -0.71
CA GLN A 64 -22.12 -16.01 -1.06
C GLN A 64 -21.98 -16.16 -2.57
N ASN A 65 -23.09 -16.30 -3.31
CA ASN A 65 -23.07 -16.36 -4.77
C ASN A 65 -22.50 -15.06 -5.38
N LEU A 66 -22.88 -13.90 -4.85
CA LEU A 66 -22.33 -12.62 -5.27
C LEU A 66 -20.81 -12.59 -5.06
N VAL A 67 -20.31 -12.98 -3.88
CA VAL A 67 -18.87 -13.05 -3.59
C VAL A 67 -18.14 -13.91 -4.61
N HIS A 68 -18.69 -15.07 -4.97
CA HIS A 68 -18.10 -15.96 -5.97
C HIS A 68 -18.07 -15.35 -7.38
N ASN A 69 -19.11 -14.61 -7.79
CA ASN A 69 -19.14 -13.91 -9.08
C ASN A 69 -18.00 -12.88 -9.22
N TYR A 70 -17.61 -12.25 -8.11
CA TYR A 70 -16.48 -11.30 -8.08
C TYR A 70 -15.12 -11.96 -7.82
N ARG A 71 -15.02 -13.29 -7.92
CA ARG A 71 -13.80 -14.05 -7.60
C ARG A 71 -13.30 -13.79 -6.17
N GLY A 72 -14.22 -13.44 -5.27
CA GLY A 72 -13.96 -13.32 -3.86
C GLY A 72 -13.91 -14.68 -3.18
N PHE A 73 -13.52 -14.67 -1.90
CA PHE A 73 -13.46 -15.88 -1.09
C PHE A 73 -14.02 -15.65 0.30
N ILE A 74 -14.74 -16.64 0.80
CA ILE A 74 -15.37 -16.63 2.13
C ILE A 74 -14.35 -17.12 3.15
N SER A 75 -14.07 -16.30 4.16
CA SER A 75 -13.16 -16.65 5.25
C SER A 75 -13.90 -17.25 6.44
N LYS A 76 -15.13 -16.81 6.71
CA LYS A 76 -15.97 -17.35 7.78
C LYS A 76 -17.44 -17.16 7.46
N SER A 77 -18.24 -18.19 7.71
CA SER A 77 -19.70 -18.15 7.54
C SER A 77 -20.37 -18.66 8.80
N THR A 78 -21.22 -17.85 9.41
CA THR A 78 -22.03 -18.20 10.58
C THR A 78 -23.47 -17.74 10.38
N ASN A 79 -24.35 -18.05 11.32
CA ASN A 79 -25.75 -17.63 11.25
C ASN A 79 -25.95 -16.12 11.50
N SER A 80 -24.97 -15.43 12.11
CA SER A 80 -25.08 -14.00 12.46
C SER A 80 -24.11 -13.11 11.68
N ASN A 81 -23.02 -13.69 11.15
CA ASN A 81 -22.04 -12.96 10.36
C ASN A 81 -21.48 -13.78 9.20
N LEU A 82 -21.12 -13.06 8.14
CA LEU A 82 -20.37 -13.57 7.00
C LEU A 82 -19.13 -12.69 6.81
N LYS A 83 -17.96 -13.31 6.79
CA LYS A 83 -16.68 -12.65 6.49
C LYS A 83 -16.14 -13.18 5.19
N PHE A 84 -15.74 -12.28 4.32
CA PHE A 84 -15.23 -12.61 3.00
C PHE A 84 -14.30 -11.51 2.50
N LYS A 85 -13.60 -11.81 1.41
CA LYS A 85 -12.72 -10.87 0.72
C LYS A 85 -13.14 -10.76 -0.74
N VAL A 86 -13.07 -9.55 -1.28
CA VAL A 86 -13.34 -9.26 -2.70
C VAL A 86 -12.14 -8.50 -3.27
N PRO A 87 -11.74 -8.70 -4.54
CA PRO A 87 -10.71 -7.88 -5.15
C PRO A 87 -11.01 -6.39 -5.01
N PHE A 88 -10.01 -5.60 -4.60
CA PHE A 88 -10.16 -4.17 -4.36
C PHE A 88 -10.67 -3.43 -5.61
N ALA A 89 -10.18 -3.82 -6.79
CA ALA A 89 -10.59 -3.24 -8.07
C ALA A 89 -12.10 -3.36 -8.37
N SER A 90 -12.80 -4.30 -7.72
CA SER A 90 -14.24 -4.49 -7.88
C SER A 90 -15.05 -4.12 -6.63
N GLN A 91 -14.43 -3.48 -5.63
CA GLN A 91 -15.07 -3.14 -4.36
C GLN A 91 -16.35 -2.31 -4.56
N ASP A 92 -16.26 -1.23 -5.33
CA ASP A 92 -17.38 -0.28 -5.47
C ASP A 92 -18.56 -0.91 -6.21
N HIS A 93 -18.27 -1.65 -7.28
CA HIS A 93 -19.30 -2.34 -8.05
C HIS A 93 -19.97 -3.46 -7.23
N PHE A 94 -19.19 -4.20 -6.44
CA PHE A 94 -19.71 -5.19 -5.51
C PHE A 94 -20.64 -4.56 -4.47
N LEU A 95 -20.28 -3.40 -3.91
CA LEU A 95 -21.12 -2.70 -2.93
C LEU A 95 -22.46 -2.24 -3.52
N ILE A 96 -22.45 -1.75 -4.76
CA ILE A 96 -23.67 -1.35 -5.47
C ILE A 96 -24.58 -2.56 -5.67
N GLU A 97 -24.05 -3.69 -6.16
CA GLU A 97 -24.85 -4.91 -6.34
C GLU A 97 -25.35 -5.48 -5.00
N LEU A 98 -24.54 -5.43 -3.95
CA LEU A 98 -24.95 -5.86 -2.62
C LEU A 98 -26.14 -5.05 -2.11
N ARG A 99 -26.11 -3.72 -2.29
CA ARG A 99 -27.21 -2.81 -1.91
C ARG A 99 -28.47 -3.02 -2.75
N ASN A 100 -28.33 -3.44 -4.00
CA ASN A 100 -29.47 -3.77 -4.86
C ASN A 100 -30.10 -5.12 -4.53
N LEU A 101 -29.32 -6.05 -3.99
CA LEU A 101 -29.77 -7.41 -3.66
C LEU A 101 -30.42 -7.50 -2.27
N GLU A 102 -29.92 -6.73 -1.31
CA GLU A 102 -30.27 -6.85 0.10
C GLU A 102 -30.51 -5.49 0.74
N LEU A 103 -31.31 -5.45 1.81
CA LEU A 103 -31.61 -4.21 2.53
C LEU A 103 -30.43 -3.86 3.44
N VAL A 104 -29.54 -3.00 2.95
CA VAL A 104 -28.35 -2.55 3.68
C VAL A 104 -28.71 -1.35 4.55
N GLU A 105 -28.77 -1.55 5.87
CA GLU A 105 -29.07 -0.49 6.84
C GLU A 105 -27.86 0.46 7.01
N LYS A 106 -26.66 -0.12 7.15
CA LYS A 106 -25.43 0.62 7.41
C LYS A 106 -24.23 -0.01 6.72
N SER A 107 -23.37 0.83 6.14
CA SER A 107 -22.05 0.45 5.65
C SER A 107 -20.98 1.38 6.20
N ASP A 108 -20.09 0.84 7.04
CA ASP A 108 -18.92 1.55 7.58
C ASP A 108 -17.67 1.09 6.82
N GLU A 109 -17.01 2.00 6.11
CA GLU A 109 -15.71 1.74 5.48
C GLU A 109 -14.58 2.26 6.37
N THR A 110 -13.51 1.47 6.49
CA THR A 110 -12.29 1.84 7.21
C THR A 110 -11.09 1.59 6.32
N ILE A 111 -10.35 2.66 6.05
CA ILE A 111 -9.12 2.63 5.27
C ILE A 111 -7.94 2.71 6.24
N HIS A 112 -7.04 1.74 6.17
CA HIS A 112 -5.83 1.71 6.99
C HIS A 112 -4.62 1.93 6.09
N ASP A 113 -3.82 2.94 6.40
CA ASP A 113 -2.50 3.10 5.80
C ASP A 113 -1.56 2.04 6.40
N ILE A 114 -1.02 1.18 5.54
CA ILE A 114 -0.10 0.11 5.92
C ILE A 114 1.30 0.33 5.34
N THR A 115 1.58 1.54 4.84
CA THR A 115 2.88 1.90 4.26
C THR A 115 4.01 1.73 5.26
N ASP A 116 3.91 2.36 6.44
CA ASP A 116 4.97 2.29 7.45
C ASP A 116 5.23 0.85 7.93
N PRO A 117 4.21 0.04 8.29
CA PRO A 117 4.43 -1.37 8.63
C PRO A 117 5.08 -2.18 7.50
N TYR A 118 4.73 -1.89 6.25
CA TYR A 118 5.30 -2.58 5.08
C TYR A 118 6.78 -2.22 4.87
N GLU A 119 7.12 -0.94 5.00
CA GLU A 119 8.49 -0.46 4.91
C GLU A 119 9.36 -0.97 6.06
N GLU A 120 8.83 -0.99 7.28
CA GLU A 120 9.51 -1.53 8.45
C GLU A 120 9.90 -3.00 8.22
N TYR A 121 8.97 -3.83 7.74
CA TYR A 121 9.27 -5.21 7.40
C TYR A 121 10.26 -5.35 6.25
N THR A 122 10.26 -4.41 5.30
CA THR A 122 11.23 -4.42 4.20
C THR A 122 12.65 -4.14 4.69
N LYS A 123 12.83 -3.05 5.46
CA LYS A 123 14.12 -2.70 6.08
C LYS A 123 14.62 -3.80 7.01
N ARG A 124 13.72 -4.39 7.80
CA ARG A 124 14.06 -5.50 8.69
C ARG A 124 14.55 -6.73 7.93
N LEU A 125 13.90 -7.10 6.82
CA LEU A 125 14.34 -8.20 5.98
C LEU A 125 15.73 -7.95 5.39
N GLU A 126 16.00 -6.74 4.92
CA GLU A 126 17.33 -6.35 4.42
C GLU A 126 18.41 -6.58 5.48
N ILE A 127 18.17 -6.09 6.69
CA ILE A 127 19.09 -6.27 7.84
C ILE A 127 19.27 -7.76 8.17
N ASP A 128 18.18 -8.54 8.26
CA ASP A 128 18.25 -9.96 8.62
C ASP A 128 18.98 -10.77 7.52
N HIS A 129 18.79 -10.42 6.24
CA HIS A 129 19.54 -11.02 5.13
C HIS A 129 21.03 -10.66 5.19
N GLU A 130 21.40 -9.42 5.53
CA GLU A 130 22.80 -9.04 5.74
C GLU A 130 23.45 -9.85 6.85
N PHE A 131 22.75 -10.07 7.98
CA PHE A 131 23.24 -10.93 9.06
C PHE A 131 23.45 -12.36 8.58
N LEU A 132 22.52 -12.90 7.80
CA LEU A 132 22.63 -14.26 7.26
C LEU A 132 23.85 -14.40 6.32
N VAL A 133 24.13 -13.39 5.50
CA VAL A 133 25.34 -13.33 4.66
C VAL A 133 26.60 -13.25 5.52
N LYS A 134 26.62 -12.40 6.56
CA LYS A 134 27.75 -12.31 7.51
C LYS A 134 28.02 -13.65 8.19
N TYR A 135 26.97 -14.36 8.64
CA TYR A 135 27.13 -15.68 9.23
C TYR A 135 27.71 -16.70 8.24
N LYS A 136 27.26 -16.70 6.98
CA LYS A 136 27.81 -17.59 5.94
C LYS A 136 29.31 -17.36 5.72
N LYS A 137 29.74 -16.10 5.59
CA LYS A 137 31.15 -15.74 5.44
C LYS A 137 32.01 -16.23 6.60
N LEU A 138 31.52 -16.09 7.84
CA LEU A 138 32.22 -16.61 9.01
C LEU A 138 32.44 -18.13 8.96
N PHE A 139 31.49 -18.89 8.41
CA PHE A 139 31.66 -20.34 8.21
C PHE A 139 32.61 -20.70 7.06
N GLU A 140 32.74 -19.84 6.05
CA GLU A 140 33.67 -20.02 4.92
C GLU A 140 35.14 -19.76 5.33
N GLU A 141 35.38 -18.85 6.27
CA GLU A 141 36.71 -18.47 6.73
C GLU A 141 37.41 -19.53 7.62
N ASP A 142 36.72 -20.64 7.95
CA ASP A 142 37.16 -21.86 8.69
C ASP A 142 38.01 -21.66 9.96
N LYS A 143 38.04 -20.44 10.51
CA LYS A 143 38.79 -20.07 11.73
C LYS A 143 37.98 -20.21 13.02
N ILE A 144 36.78 -20.80 12.97
CA ILE A 144 35.86 -20.85 14.11
C ILE A 144 36.15 -22.08 14.99
N PRO A 145 36.42 -21.92 16.29
CA PRO A 145 36.50 -23.03 17.23
C PRO A 145 35.22 -23.89 17.25
N LYS A 146 35.36 -25.22 17.38
CA LYS A 146 34.21 -26.16 17.38
C LYS A 146 33.09 -25.78 18.35
N ARG A 147 33.42 -25.20 19.51
CA ARG A 147 32.46 -24.73 20.53
C ARG A 147 31.59 -23.58 20.02
N ASP A 148 32.21 -22.60 19.37
CA ASP A 148 31.53 -21.40 18.88
C ASP A 148 30.73 -21.68 17.60
N ARG A 149 31.18 -22.68 16.83
CA ARG A 149 30.48 -23.16 15.63
C ARG A 149 29.02 -23.55 15.92
N ARG A 150 28.77 -24.30 16.99
CA ARG A 150 27.40 -24.70 17.38
C ARG A 150 26.54 -23.49 17.73
N HIS A 151 27.09 -22.55 18.49
CA HIS A 151 26.36 -21.34 18.89
C HIS A 151 26.03 -20.44 17.70
N LEU A 152 26.95 -20.31 16.74
CA LEU A 152 26.75 -19.57 15.50
C LEU A 152 25.69 -20.24 14.61
N LEU A 153 25.67 -21.57 14.51
CA LEU A 153 24.64 -22.30 13.76
C LEU A 153 23.25 -22.05 14.34
N VAL A 154 23.11 -22.05 15.67
CA VAL A 154 21.83 -21.73 16.34
C VAL A 154 21.40 -20.29 16.04
N LYS A 155 22.33 -19.33 16.09
CA LYS A 155 22.05 -17.92 15.74
C LYS A 155 21.62 -17.77 14.28
N GLN A 156 22.34 -18.38 13.35
CA GLN A 156 22.01 -18.38 11.93
C GLN A 156 20.62 -18.98 11.66
N HIS A 157 20.30 -20.11 12.30
CA HIS A 157 19.00 -20.74 12.17
C HIS A 157 17.88 -19.84 12.71
N LYS A 158 18.09 -19.20 13.87
CA LYS A 158 17.13 -18.25 14.43
C LYS A 158 16.85 -17.09 13.48
N VAL A 159 17.89 -16.48 12.90
CA VAL A 159 17.74 -15.42 11.89
C VAL A 159 16.96 -15.92 10.68
N SER A 160 17.23 -17.15 10.22
CA SER A 160 16.51 -17.74 9.08
C SER A 160 15.02 -17.91 9.37
N LEU A 161 14.66 -18.36 10.57
CA LEU A 161 13.26 -18.47 10.99
C LEU A 161 12.58 -17.11 11.12
N ASP A 162 13.30 -16.10 11.59
CA ASP A 162 12.76 -14.75 11.72
C ASP A 162 12.54 -14.08 10.35
N ILE A 163 13.45 -14.28 9.39
CA ILE A 163 13.25 -13.89 7.98
C ILE A 163 11.94 -14.48 7.45
N GLU A 164 11.75 -15.80 7.60
CA GLU A 164 10.56 -16.47 7.09
C GLU A 164 9.27 -15.90 7.69
N LYS A 165 9.26 -15.61 9.00
CA LYS A 165 8.11 -14.98 9.68
C LYS A 165 7.85 -13.57 9.14
N VAL A 166 8.89 -12.75 8.97
CA VAL A 166 8.75 -11.37 8.49
C VAL A 166 8.30 -11.36 7.03
N GLU A 167 8.81 -12.26 6.19
CA GLU A 167 8.34 -12.42 4.82
C GLU A 167 6.85 -12.76 4.75
N ARG A 168 6.38 -13.69 5.59
CA ARG A 168 4.95 -14.03 5.66
C ARG A 168 4.11 -12.82 6.04
N LYS A 169 4.55 -12.03 7.03
CA LYS A 169 3.85 -10.80 7.43
C LYS A 169 3.82 -9.75 6.33
N LYS A 170 4.96 -9.52 5.66
CA LYS A 170 5.04 -8.59 4.51
C LYS A 170 4.12 -9.01 3.37
N LYS A 171 4.06 -10.31 3.05
CA LYS A 171 3.14 -10.88 2.05
C LYS A 171 1.68 -10.69 2.46
N ASP A 172 1.33 -10.90 3.73
CA ASP A 172 -0.01 -10.66 4.25
C ASP A 172 -0.45 -9.20 4.09
N LEU A 173 0.41 -8.25 4.44
CA LEU A 173 0.14 -6.82 4.22
C LEU A 173 -0.16 -6.52 2.75
N LEU A 174 0.65 -7.04 1.83
CA LEU A 174 0.44 -6.85 0.40
C LEU A 174 -0.83 -7.52 -0.13
N LEU A 175 -1.29 -8.60 0.50
CA LEU A 175 -2.60 -9.20 0.16
C LEU A 175 -3.75 -8.30 0.61
N ARG A 176 -3.62 -7.62 1.76
CA ARG A 176 -4.65 -6.67 2.25
C ARG A 176 -4.82 -5.45 1.36
N THR A 177 -3.85 -5.12 0.52
CA THR A 177 -4.01 -4.03 -0.47
C THR A 177 -4.67 -4.50 -1.77
N LYS A 178 -4.67 -5.81 -2.03
CA LYS A 178 -5.26 -6.40 -3.24
C LYS A 178 -6.73 -6.77 -3.03
N PHE A 179 -7.11 -7.04 -1.80
CA PHE A 179 -8.44 -7.49 -1.44
C PHE A 179 -9.01 -6.62 -0.32
N SER A 180 -10.27 -6.25 -0.47
CA SER A 180 -11.04 -5.58 0.56
C SER A 180 -11.67 -6.61 1.47
N ASP A 181 -11.52 -6.42 2.78
CA ASP A 181 -12.11 -7.27 3.81
C ASP A 181 -13.55 -6.82 4.08
N PHE A 182 -14.50 -7.75 3.99
CA PHE A 182 -15.90 -7.49 4.29
C PHE A 182 -16.35 -8.30 5.49
N THR A 183 -17.11 -7.65 6.37
CA THR A 183 -17.88 -8.31 7.43
C THR A 183 -19.34 -7.88 7.33
N VAL A 184 -20.19 -8.81 6.93
CA VAL A 184 -21.64 -8.65 6.89
C VAL A 184 -22.22 -9.18 8.20
N PHE A 185 -23.05 -8.37 8.85
CA PHE A 185 -23.86 -8.75 10.00
C PHE A 185 -25.32 -8.86 9.57
N PHE A 186 -25.97 -9.98 9.89
CA PHE A 186 -27.37 -10.19 9.57
C PHE A 186 -28.25 -9.79 10.75
N VAL A 187 -29.24 -8.93 10.48
CA VAL A 187 -30.26 -8.53 11.43
C VAL A 187 -31.62 -9.01 10.90
N PRO A 188 -32.39 -9.78 11.68
CA PRO A 188 -33.73 -10.17 11.26
C PRO A 188 -34.65 -8.95 11.24
N ILE A 189 -35.43 -8.80 10.17
CA ILE A 189 -36.47 -7.75 10.10
C ILE A 189 -37.50 -8.07 11.17
N LYS A 190 -37.64 -7.20 12.16
CA LYS A 190 -38.75 -7.27 13.10
C LYS A 190 -40.00 -6.90 12.32
N HIS A 191 -40.89 -7.84 12.10
CA HIS A 191 -42.24 -7.50 11.66
C HIS A 191 -42.83 -6.53 12.69
N LEU A 192 -42.93 -5.25 12.34
CA LEU A 192 -43.89 -4.34 12.93
C LEU A 192 -45.25 -4.92 12.56
N GLY A 193 -45.80 -5.72 13.48
CA GLY A 193 -47.13 -6.28 13.36
C GLY A 193 -48.12 -5.13 13.13
N HIS A 194 -48.80 -5.19 12.00
CA HIS A 194 -50.05 -4.48 11.76
C HIS A 194 -51.21 -5.42 12.09
#